data_AF-A0A0Q5J9K9-F1
#
_entry.id   AF-A0A0Q5J9K9-F1
#
_cell.length_a   1.000
_cell.length_b   1.000
_cell.length_c   1.000
_cell.angle_alpha   90.00
_cell.angle_beta   90.00
_cell.angle_gamma   90.00
#
_symmetry.space_group_name_H-M   'P 1'
#
loop_
_entity.id
_entity.type
_entity.pdbx_description
1 polymer ?
#
loop_
_entity_poly.entity_id
_entity_poly.type
_entity_poly.pdbx_seq_one_letter_code
_entity_poly.pdbx_strand_id
1 'polypeptide(L)'
;MNAGPRRLVVTAVAVLLAVAVAVTVIALMRPVDAGTGATPSPSPSPSASASTTATGTPSSPVAPSSSAPPATDGPSVPPAPGPGPTDAPPAPATVTVTFSGYDAAAAAAVVGGYVDALETTGTCTITMTLGSSVVTRAVAATPDATTMSCGEVAVPRSALSAGTWQTVLSYSSTTRAGSAPAVTIEVP
;
A
#
# COMPACT_ATOMS: atom_id res chain seq x y z
N MET A 1 -34.37 -37.17 -32.28
CA MET A 1 -33.75 -35.83 -32.34
C MET A 1 -34.05 -35.16 -31.01
N ASN A 2 -33.29 -35.49 -29.96
CA ASN A 2 -33.63 -35.06 -28.61
C ASN A 2 -32.77 -33.84 -28.27
N ALA A 3 -33.32 -32.65 -28.43
CA ALA A 3 -32.71 -31.43 -27.91
C ALA A 3 -32.70 -31.54 -26.37
N GLY A 4 -31.53 -31.82 -25.81
CA GLY A 4 -31.39 -32.11 -24.39
C GLY A 4 -31.76 -30.91 -23.49
N PRO A 5 -32.14 -31.18 -22.22
CA PRO A 5 -32.60 -30.19 -21.25
C PRO A 5 -31.59 -29.05 -21.00
N ARG A 6 -30.31 -29.30 -21.28
CA ARG A 6 -29.24 -28.30 -21.21
C ARG A 6 -29.43 -27.15 -22.20
N ARG A 7 -29.96 -27.41 -23.40
CA ARG A 7 -30.22 -26.33 -24.38
C ARG A 7 -31.39 -25.44 -23.95
N LEU A 8 -32.42 -26.04 -23.34
CA LEU A 8 -33.58 -25.32 -22.79
C LEU A 8 -33.21 -24.43 -21.60
N VAL A 9 -32.32 -24.91 -20.72
CA VAL A 9 -31.83 -24.13 -19.58
C VAL A 9 -30.98 -22.94 -20.05
N VAL A 10 -30.10 -23.14 -21.04
CA VAL A 10 -29.26 -22.05 -21.58
C VAL A 10 -30.10 -20.97 -22.26
N THR A 11 -31.13 -21.34 -23.03
CA THR A 11 -32.02 -20.34 -23.65
C THR A 11 -32.87 -19.59 -22.62
N ALA A 12 -33.35 -20.26 -21.58
CA ALA A 12 -34.13 -19.61 -20.52
C ALA A 12 -33.28 -18.58 -19.73
N VAL A 13 -32.04 -18.93 -19.39
CA VAL A 13 -31.11 -18.02 -18.69
C VAL A 13 -30.73 -16.83 -19.56
N ALA A 14 -30.49 -17.04 -20.86
CA ALA A 14 -30.18 -15.96 -21.80
C ALA A 14 -31.35 -14.96 -21.94
N VAL A 15 -32.59 -15.44 -22.01
CA VAL A 15 -33.78 -14.58 -22.06
C VAL A 15 -33.97 -13.80 -20.76
N LEU A 16 -33.77 -14.44 -19.60
CA LEU A 16 -33.84 -13.76 -18.30
C LEU A 16 -32.81 -12.63 -18.17
N LEU A 17 -31.57 -12.85 -18.62
CA LEU A 17 -30.52 -11.83 -18.62
C LEU A 17 -30.86 -10.66 -19.56
N ALA A 18 -31.41 -10.94 -20.74
CA ALA A 18 -31.80 -9.89 -21.67
C ALA A 18 -32.94 -9.00 -21.11
N VAL A 19 -33.91 -9.59 -20.43
CA VAL A 19 -35.00 -8.84 -19.78
C VAL A 19 -34.48 -7.99 -18.62
N ALA A 20 -33.55 -8.51 -17.81
CA ALA A 20 -32.95 -7.75 -16.71
C ALA A 20 -32.21 -6.50 -17.20
N VAL A 21 -31.43 -6.61 -18.28
CA VAL A 21 -30.70 -5.49 -18.89
C VAL A 21 -31.66 -4.43 -19.44
N ALA A 22 -32.77 -4.83 -20.06
CA ALA A 22 -33.76 -3.88 -20.57
C ALA A 22 -34.42 -3.05 -19.44
N VAL A 23 -34.68 -3.67 -18.28
CA VAL A 23 -35.26 -2.99 -17.11
C VAL A 23 -34.28 -1.97 -16.50
N THR A 24 -32.99 -2.31 -16.41
CA THR A 24 -31.97 -1.36 -15.91
C THR A 24 -31.79 -0.15 -16.81
N VAL A 25 -31.82 -0.32 -18.13
CA VAL A 25 -31.72 0.80 -19.09
C VAL A 25 -32.92 1.75 -18.97
N ILE A 26 -34.14 1.22 -18.77
CA ILE A 26 -35.34 2.04 -18.59
C ILE A 26 -35.31 2.80 -17.25
N ALA A 27 -34.73 2.21 -16.20
CA ALA A 27 -34.59 2.88 -14.90
C ALA A 27 -33.58 4.05 -14.92
N LEU A 28 -32.58 4.01 -15.80
CA LEU A 28 -31.57 5.06 -15.97
C LEU A 28 -32.06 6.29 -16.75
N MET A 29 -33.20 6.20 -17.45
CA MET A 29 -33.79 7.34 -18.17
C MET A 29 -34.78 8.18 -17.36
N ARG A 30 -34.79 8.04 -16.02
CA ARG A 30 -35.63 8.91 -15.17
C ARG A 30 -35.06 10.33 -15.13
N PRO A 31 -35.88 11.38 -15.42
CA PRO A 31 -35.44 12.77 -15.38
C PRO A 31 -35.09 13.17 -13.94
N VAL A 32 -33.97 13.87 -13.80
CA VAL A 32 -33.47 14.37 -12.52
C VAL A 32 -34.25 15.63 -12.12
N ASP A 33 -35.01 15.56 -11.04
CA ASP A 33 -35.60 16.73 -10.40
C ASP A 33 -34.48 17.56 -9.76
N ALA A 34 -34.32 18.80 -10.23
CA ALA A 34 -33.35 19.76 -9.71
C ALA A 34 -33.83 20.33 -8.36
N GLY A 35 -33.44 19.67 -7.27
CA GLY A 35 -33.61 20.16 -5.91
C GLY A 35 -32.60 21.27 -5.59
N THR A 36 -33.10 22.50 -5.49
CA THR A 36 -32.37 23.70 -5.11
C THR A 36 -32.22 23.80 -3.59
N GLY A 37 -31.04 24.18 -3.09
CA GLY A 37 -30.92 24.97 -1.85
C GLY A 37 -29.91 24.49 -0.80
N ALA A 38 -28.85 25.28 -0.60
CA ALA A 38 -28.43 25.90 0.67
C ALA A 38 -26.90 26.06 0.79
N THR A 39 -26.43 27.27 0.44
CA THR A 39 -25.46 28.14 1.13
C THR A 39 -24.28 27.51 1.92
N PRO A 40 -23.01 27.66 1.47
CA PRO A 40 -21.87 27.52 2.36
C PRO A 40 -21.67 28.79 3.21
N SER A 41 -21.60 28.63 4.53
CA SER A 41 -21.16 29.66 5.47
C SER A 41 -19.66 29.50 5.74
N PRO A 42 -18.78 30.41 5.28
CA PRO A 42 -17.38 30.41 5.70
C PRO A 42 -17.25 31.08 7.08
N SER A 43 -16.76 30.34 8.06
CA SER A 43 -16.32 30.90 9.35
C SER A 43 -14.81 31.20 9.27
N PRO A 44 -14.38 32.47 9.27
CA PRO A 44 -12.97 32.82 9.42
C PRO A 44 -12.61 32.88 10.91
N SER A 45 -11.61 32.10 11.33
CA SER A 45 -10.95 32.29 12.62
C SER A 45 -9.46 32.53 12.39
N PRO A 46 -9.00 33.80 12.33
CA PRO A 46 -7.60 34.14 12.42
C PRO A 46 -7.20 34.21 13.90
N SER A 47 -6.32 33.31 14.35
CA SER A 47 -5.62 33.47 15.63
C SER A 47 -4.15 33.71 15.35
N ALA A 48 -3.80 34.99 15.26
CA ALA A 48 -2.43 35.47 15.31
C ALA A 48 -2.05 35.67 16.78
N SER A 49 -1.07 34.92 17.28
CA SER A 49 -0.39 35.24 18.54
C SER A 49 1.00 35.79 18.22
N ALA A 50 1.26 37.00 18.72
CA ALA A 50 2.52 37.70 18.64
C ALA A 50 3.24 37.70 20.00
N SER A 51 4.53 38.07 19.94
CA SER A 51 5.44 38.49 21.03
C SER A 51 6.06 37.34 21.85
N THR A 52 7.40 37.25 21.98
CA THR A 52 8.22 38.23 22.72
C THR A 52 9.65 38.43 22.20
N THR A 53 10.07 39.69 22.35
CA THR A 53 11.39 40.32 22.26
C THR A 53 12.42 39.73 23.24
N ALA A 54 13.69 39.60 22.82
CA ALA A 54 14.83 39.63 23.73
C ALA A 54 16.02 40.35 23.07
N THR A 55 16.36 41.49 23.67
CA THR A 55 17.46 42.41 23.33
C THR A 55 18.74 41.94 24.01
N GLY A 56 19.85 41.91 23.26
CA GLY A 56 21.21 41.74 23.79
C GLY A 56 22.26 42.33 22.85
N THR A 57 22.90 43.41 23.29
CA THR A 57 24.06 44.14 22.72
C THR A 57 25.12 44.14 23.86
N PRO A 58 26.48 44.25 23.69
CA PRO A 58 27.22 44.94 22.62
C PRO A 58 28.60 44.33 22.16
N SER A 59 29.17 44.99 21.12
CA SER A 59 30.59 45.24 20.73
C SER A 59 31.75 44.36 21.24
N SER A 60 32.57 43.71 20.39
CA SER A 60 33.69 44.23 19.51
C SER A 60 35.09 43.98 20.16
N PRO A 61 36.24 44.20 19.50
CA PRO A 61 36.93 43.41 18.45
C PRO A 61 38.37 43.00 18.85
N VAL A 62 38.96 41.90 18.33
CA VAL A 62 40.43 41.77 18.22
C VAL A 62 40.84 40.79 17.11
N ALA A 63 41.62 41.26 16.14
CA ALA A 63 42.51 40.44 15.30
C ALA A 63 43.92 40.42 15.93
N PRO A 64 44.68 39.32 15.80
CA PRO A 64 45.77 39.39 14.81
C PRO A 64 46.06 38.08 14.07
N SER A 65 46.64 38.24 12.88
CA SER A 65 47.38 37.23 12.11
C SER A 65 48.59 36.68 12.88
N SER A 66 48.96 35.41 12.67
CA SER A 66 50.25 35.01 12.05
C SER A 66 50.63 33.54 12.30
N SER A 67 50.85 32.85 11.18
CA SER A 67 51.68 31.66 10.86
C SER A 67 52.51 30.91 11.92
N ALA A 68 52.47 29.57 11.84
CA ALA A 68 53.64 28.65 11.94
C ALA A 68 53.30 27.21 11.41
N PRO A 69 54.30 26.41 10.97
CA PRO A 69 54.19 25.34 9.94
C PRO A 69 54.03 23.89 10.52
N PRO A 70 54.03 22.80 9.70
CA PRO A 70 53.36 21.54 10.03
C PRO A 70 54.19 20.59 10.90
N ALA A 71 53.51 19.82 11.74
CA ALA A 71 54.07 18.64 12.39
C ALA A 71 53.70 17.39 11.59
N THR A 72 54.73 16.72 11.07
CA THR A 72 54.67 15.35 10.54
C THR A 72 54.60 14.38 11.71
N ASP A 73 53.46 13.73 11.90
CA ASP A 73 53.35 12.47 12.65
C ASP A 73 52.55 11.48 11.79
N GLY A 74 53.00 10.22 11.80
CA GLY A 74 52.73 9.19 10.78
C GLY A 74 51.26 8.83 10.53
N PRO A 75 50.97 7.94 9.57
CA PRO A 75 49.61 7.53 9.27
C PRO A 75 48.94 6.92 10.50
N SER A 76 48.12 7.72 11.17
CA SER A 76 47.19 7.28 12.20
C SER A 76 46.14 6.43 11.48
N VAL A 77 46.28 5.10 11.59
CA VAL A 77 45.23 4.18 11.18
C VAL A 77 44.03 4.48 12.08
N PRO A 78 42.89 4.98 11.54
CA PRO A 78 41.71 5.19 12.36
C PRO A 78 41.33 3.86 13.02
N PRO A 79 40.95 3.86 14.31
CA PRO A 79 40.46 2.63 14.94
C PRO A 79 39.31 2.09 14.10
N ALA A 80 39.36 0.78 13.81
CA ALA A 80 38.29 0.10 13.09
C ALA A 80 36.95 0.43 13.79
N PRO A 81 35.88 0.77 13.05
CA PRO A 81 34.56 0.97 13.64
C PRO A 81 34.21 -0.24 14.50
N GLY A 82 33.93 -0.02 15.78
CA GLY A 82 33.43 -1.08 16.65
C GLY A 82 32.17 -1.70 16.04
N PRO A 83 31.83 -2.97 16.39
CA PRO A 83 30.57 -3.54 15.96
C PRO A 83 29.44 -2.61 16.41
N GLY A 84 28.71 -2.07 15.43
CA GLY A 84 27.55 -1.24 15.69
C GLY A 84 26.49 -2.03 16.47
N PRO A 85 25.48 -1.35 17.04
CA PRO A 85 24.37 -2.05 17.68
C PRO A 85 23.72 -3.00 16.66
N THR A 86 23.74 -4.30 16.96
CA THR A 86 22.94 -5.29 16.24
C THR A 86 21.49 -5.03 16.58
N ASP A 87 20.72 -4.56 15.61
CA ASP A 87 19.28 -4.33 15.79
C ASP A 87 18.59 -5.65 16.13
N ALA A 88 17.73 -5.64 17.15
CA ALA A 88 17.00 -6.83 17.54
C ALA A 88 16.00 -7.22 16.43
N PRO A 89 15.73 -8.52 16.20
CA PRO A 89 14.74 -8.94 15.23
C PRO A 89 13.34 -8.35 15.53
N PRO A 90 12.55 -7.98 14.50
CA PRO A 90 11.17 -7.55 14.68
C PRO A 90 10.31 -8.61 15.39
N ALA A 91 9.35 -8.17 16.20
CA ALA A 91 8.36 -9.05 16.81
C ALA A 91 7.41 -9.67 15.76
N PRO A 92 6.83 -10.85 16.00
CA PRO A 92 5.90 -11.44 15.04
C PRO A 92 4.59 -10.64 14.92
N ALA A 93 4.01 -10.65 13.73
CA ALA A 93 2.66 -10.19 13.43
C ALA A 93 1.89 -11.21 12.59
N THR A 94 0.58 -11.32 12.82
CA THR A 94 -0.29 -12.21 12.04
C THR A 94 -0.80 -11.49 10.81
N VAL A 95 -0.60 -12.06 9.63
CA VAL A 95 -1.13 -11.52 8.35
C VAL A 95 -2.26 -12.41 7.87
N THR A 96 -3.41 -11.80 7.56
CA THR A 96 -4.60 -12.49 7.07
C THR A 96 -4.93 -12.01 5.66
N VAL A 97 -4.98 -12.95 4.70
CA VAL A 97 -5.49 -12.69 3.34
C VAL A 97 -7.01 -12.78 3.37
N THR A 98 -7.69 -11.74 2.91
CA THR A 98 -9.15 -11.67 2.87
C THR A 98 -9.71 -12.01 1.49
N PHE A 99 -8.95 -11.73 0.43
CA PHE A 99 -9.28 -12.14 -0.93
C PHE A 99 -8.02 -12.31 -1.78
N SER A 100 -8.13 -13.18 -2.78
CA SER A 100 -7.10 -13.39 -3.79
C SER A 100 -7.73 -13.94 -5.06
N GLY A 101 -7.26 -13.51 -6.24
CA GLY A 101 -7.74 -14.03 -7.50
C GLY A 101 -7.17 -13.31 -8.70
N TYR A 102 -7.56 -13.75 -9.89
CA TYR A 102 -7.28 -13.02 -11.11
C TYR A 102 -8.50 -12.18 -11.49
N ASP A 103 -8.32 -10.88 -11.60
CA ASP A 103 -9.31 -9.94 -12.12
C ASP A 103 -9.12 -9.79 -13.64
N ALA A 104 -10.06 -10.34 -14.40
CA ALA A 104 -10.05 -10.26 -15.86
C ALA A 104 -10.35 -8.85 -16.40
N ALA A 105 -11.11 -8.03 -15.66
CA ALA A 105 -11.40 -6.65 -16.07
C ALA A 105 -10.18 -5.75 -15.89
N ALA A 106 -9.45 -5.92 -14.78
CA ALA A 106 -8.19 -5.20 -14.52
C ALA A 106 -6.96 -5.83 -15.20
N ALA A 107 -7.10 -7.04 -15.77
CA ALA A 107 -6.00 -7.85 -16.31
C ALA A 107 -4.83 -7.99 -15.31
N ALA A 108 -5.17 -8.37 -14.07
CA ALA A 108 -4.21 -8.44 -12.97
C ALA A 108 -4.52 -9.58 -11.99
N ALA A 109 -3.48 -10.16 -11.38
CA ALA A 109 -3.64 -10.95 -10.18
C ALA A 109 -3.70 -10.01 -8.97
N VAL A 110 -4.73 -10.16 -8.13
CA VAL A 110 -5.01 -9.30 -6.98
C VAL A 110 -4.99 -10.10 -5.69
N VAL A 111 -4.44 -9.49 -4.64
CA VAL A 111 -4.48 -10.02 -3.27
C VAL A 111 -4.73 -8.86 -2.33
N GLY A 112 -5.63 -9.06 -1.37
CA GLY A 112 -5.84 -8.12 -0.28
C GLY A 112 -5.90 -8.81 1.08
N GLY A 113 -5.59 -8.04 2.11
CA GLY A 113 -5.48 -8.55 3.46
C GLY A 113 -5.20 -7.48 4.50
N TYR A 114 -5.04 -7.91 5.74
CA TYR A 114 -4.71 -7.06 6.87
C TYR A 114 -3.74 -7.76 7.82
N VAL A 115 -3.18 -6.98 8.75
CA VAL A 115 -2.23 -7.44 9.76
C VAL A 115 -2.80 -7.14 11.14
N ASP A 116 -2.76 -8.13 12.02
CA ASP A 116 -3.18 -8.00 13.43
C ASP A 116 -2.10 -7.29 14.26
N ALA A 117 -1.86 -6.03 13.89
CA ALA A 117 -0.97 -5.10 14.55
C ALA A 117 -1.41 -3.68 14.17
N LEU A 118 -1.20 -2.72 15.05
CA LEU A 118 -1.39 -1.30 14.74
C LEU A 118 -0.04 -0.59 14.83
N GLU A 119 0.38 0.03 13.73
CA GLU A 119 1.62 0.80 13.63
C GLU A 119 1.40 2.07 12.79
N THR A 120 2.32 3.03 12.84
CA THR A 120 2.23 4.24 12.01
C THR A 120 2.66 3.98 10.57
N THR A 121 3.59 3.06 10.38
CA THR A 121 4.22 2.76 9.09
C THR A 121 4.49 1.27 8.98
N GLY A 122 4.20 0.70 7.81
CA GLY A 122 4.57 -0.67 7.48
C GLY A 122 4.47 -0.87 5.97
N THR A 123 5.01 -1.98 5.49
CA THR A 123 4.98 -2.35 4.08
C THR A 123 4.39 -3.75 3.94
N CYS A 124 3.40 -3.88 3.08
CA CYS A 124 2.90 -5.18 2.65
C CYS A 124 3.55 -5.55 1.32
N THR A 125 4.07 -6.76 1.23
CA THR A 125 4.76 -7.27 0.05
C THR A 125 4.10 -8.57 -0.38
N ILE A 126 3.63 -8.64 -1.62
CA ILE A 126 3.24 -9.90 -2.23
C ILE A 126 4.41 -10.51 -2.98
N THR A 127 4.57 -11.82 -2.85
CA THR A 127 5.51 -12.62 -3.64
C THR A 127 4.74 -13.72 -4.32
N MET A 128 4.71 -13.69 -5.64
CA MET A 128 4.10 -14.70 -6.50
C MET A 128 5.19 -15.59 -7.10
N THR A 129 4.99 -16.90 -7.06
CA THR A 129 5.94 -17.89 -7.58
C THR A 129 5.26 -18.91 -8.50
N LEU A 130 5.91 -19.21 -9.63
CA LEU A 130 5.52 -20.27 -10.57
C LEU A 130 6.79 -20.95 -11.10
N GLY A 131 7.09 -22.15 -10.58
CA GLY A 131 8.36 -22.84 -10.88
C GLY A 131 9.55 -22.00 -10.44
N SER A 132 10.39 -21.54 -11.38
CA SER A 132 11.52 -20.65 -11.14
C SER A 132 11.19 -19.16 -11.27
N SER A 133 9.98 -18.81 -11.73
CA SER A 133 9.57 -17.42 -11.89
C SER A 133 9.10 -16.85 -10.57
N VAL A 134 9.60 -15.67 -10.21
CA VAL A 134 9.23 -14.94 -9.00
C VAL A 134 8.89 -13.51 -9.34
N VAL A 135 7.75 -13.03 -8.88
CA VAL A 135 7.29 -11.65 -9.06
C VAL A 135 6.90 -11.08 -7.72
N THR A 136 7.41 -9.88 -7.42
CA THR A 136 7.16 -9.20 -6.15
C THR A 136 6.58 -7.81 -6.38
N ARG A 137 5.62 -7.44 -5.54
CA ARG A 137 5.04 -6.09 -5.48
C ARG A 137 4.87 -5.69 -4.03
N ALA A 138 5.12 -4.42 -3.73
CA ALA A 138 4.97 -3.88 -2.39
C ALA A 138 4.06 -2.66 -2.40
N VAL A 139 3.31 -2.49 -1.31
CA VAL A 139 2.45 -1.34 -1.04
C VAL A 139 2.64 -0.89 0.40
N ALA A 140 2.38 0.38 0.66
CA ALA A 140 2.34 0.87 2.03
C ALA A 140 1.14 0.25 2.76
N ALA A 141 1.38 -0.28 3.96
CA ALA A 141 0.31 -0.66 4.86
C ALA A 141 -0.26 0.61 5.52
N THR A 142 -1.58 0.67 5.67
CA THR A 142 -2.28 1.83 6.23
C THR A 142 -2.96 1.47 7.54
N PRO A 143 -2.90 2.31 8.58
CA PRO A 143 -3.59 2.04 9.84
C PRO A 143 -5.11 1.98 9.63
N ASP A 144 -5.76 0.96 10.17
CA ASP A 144 -7.22 0.78 10.12
C ASP A 144 -7.75 0.28 11.47
N ALA A 145 -8.32 1.19 12.26
CA ALA A 145 -8.76 0.96 13.64
C ALA A 145 -7.69 0.33 14.55
N THR A 146 -7.68 -1.00 14.69
CA THR A 146 -6.74 -1.77 15.53
C THR A 146 -5.78 -2.64 14.71
N THR A 147 -5.83 -2.55 13.37
CA THR A 147 -5.04 -3.36 12.45
C THR A 147 -4.29 -2.47 11.46
N MET A 148 -3.45 -3.08 10.61
CA MET A 148 -2.92 -2.46 9.40
C MET A 148 -3.61 -3.08 8.19
N SER A 149 -4.20 -2.27 7.33
CA SER A 149 -4.72 -2.68 6.03
C SER A 149 -3.60 -2.71 4.99
N CYS A 150 -3.46 -3.83 4.29
CA CYS A 150 -2.59 -3.93 3.12
C CYS A 150 -3.27 -3.43 1.84
N GLY A 151 -4.55 -3.04 1.90
CA GLY A 151 -5.34 -2.70 0.71
C GLY A 151 -5.38 -3.85 -0.30
N GLU A 152 -5.51 -3.48 -1.57
CA GLU A 152 -5.34 -4.40 -2.70
C GLU A 152 -3.96 -4.21 -3.32
N VAL A 153 -3.28 -5.33 -3.56
CA VAL A 153 -2.04 -5.35 -4.34
C VAL A 153 -2.29 -6.07 -5.66
N ALA A 154 -2.11 -5.34 -6.76
CA ALA A 154 -2.31 -5.85 -8.11
C ALA A 154 -0.97 -6.11 -8.83
N VAL A 155 -0.82 -7.30 -9.40
CA VAL A 155 0.27 -7.66 -10.32
C VAL A 155 -0.29 -7.73 -11.73
N PRO A 156 0.17 -6.87 -12.67
CA PRO A 156 -0.35 -6.85 -14.02
C PRO A 156 -0.05 -8.17 -14.74
N ARG A 157 -0.96 -8.62 -15.61
CA ARG A 157 -0.81 -9.84 -16.42
C ARG A 157 0.45 -9.86 -17.28
N SER A 158 0.97 -8.69 -17.66
CA SER A 158 2.22 -8.57 -18.42
C SER A 158 3.47 -9.00 -17.64
N ALA A 159 3.39 -9.02 -16.30
CA ALA A 159 4.47 -9.50 -15.45
C ALA A 159 4.35 -11.00 -15.13
N LEU A 160 3.27 -11.66 -15.54
CA LEU A 160 2.94 -13.03 -15.19
C LEU A 160 2.83 -13.88 -16.47
N SER A 161 3.27 -15.13 -16.41
CA SER A 161 2.89 -16.15 -17.39
C SER A 161 1.58 -16.83 -16.98
N ALA A 162 0.91 -17.46 -17.94
CA ALA A 162 -0.26 -18.29 -17.64
C ALA A 162 0.13 -19.48 -16.73
N GLY A 163 -0.78 -19.86 -15.84
CA GLY A 163 -0.62 -20.99 -14.93
C GLY A 163 -0.98 -20.69 -13.48
N THR A 164 -0.73 -21.67 -12.63
CA THR A 164 -1.08 -21.68 -11.20
C THR A 164 0.04 -21.06 -10.35
N TRP A 165 -0.16 -19.83 -9.89
CA TRP A 165 0.83 -19.11 -9.08
C TRP A 165 0.59 -19.30 -7.59
N GLN A 166 1.66 -19.56 -6.84
CA GLN A 166 1.64 -19.52 -5.38
C GLN A 166 2.00 -18.13 -4.88
N THR A 167 1.12 -17.54 -4.09
CA THR A 167 1.23 -16.15 -3.65
C THR A 167 1.28 -16.06 -2.13
N VAL A 168 2.26 -15.32 -1.61
CA VAL A 168 2.41 -15.03 -0.18
C VAL A 168 2.31 -13.54 0.03
N LEU A 169 1.44 -13.11 0.95
CA LEU A 169 1.39 -11.74 1.45
C LEU A 169 2.20 -11.64 2.75
N SER A 170 3.21 -10.79 2.75
CA SER A 170 4.09 -10.53 3.88
C SER A 170 3.94 -9.10 4.36
N TYR A 171 4.18 -8.88 5.65
CA TYR A 171 4.24 -7.56 6.27
C TYR A 171 5.59 -7.35 6.94
N SER A 172 6.11 -6.12 6.86
CA SER A 172 7.31 -5.72 7.58
C SER A 172 7.24 -4.25 8.00
N SER A 173 7.70 -3.98 9.21
CA SER A 173 7.94 -2.67 9.79
C SER A 173 9.25 -2.70 10.61
N THR A 174 9.58 -1.61 11.28
CA THR A 174 10.74 -1.56 12.18
C THR A 174 10.56 -2.42 13.42
N THR A 175 9.32 -2.65 13.87
CA THR A 175 9.06 -3.37 15.12
C THR A 175 8.38 -4.72 14.92
N ARG A 176 7.77 -4.97 13.76
CA ARG A 176 7.01 -6.19 13.50
C ARG A 176 7.20 -6.75 12.09
N ALA A 177 7.11 -8.06 11.97
CA ALA A 177 7.10 -8.76 10.68
C ALA A 177 6.23 -10.01 10.71
N GLY A 178 5.66 -10.38 9.57
CA GLY A 178 4.77 -11.53 9.46
C GLY A 178 4.51 -11.95 8.03
N SER A 179 3.93 -13.12 7.83
CA SER A 179 3.49 -13.59 6.51
C SER A 179 2.28 -14.49 6.63
N ALA A 180 1.38 -14.38 5.65
CA ALA A 180 0.23 -15.25 5.53
C ALA A 180 0.64 -16.61 4.92
N PRO A 181 -0.17 -17.67 5.12
CA PRO A 181 -0.05 -18.89 4.32
C PRO A 181 -0.13 -18.60 2.81
N ALA A 182 0.50 -19.44 2.01
CA ALA A 182 0.43 -19.31 0.56
C ALA A 182 -1.01 -19.55 0.05
N VAL A 183 -1.44 -18.70 -0.87
CA VAL A 183 -2.71 -18.82 -1.60
C VAL A 183 -2.44 -19.00 -3.09
N THR A 184 -3.31 -19.76 -3.75
CA THR A 184 -3.18 -20.06 -5.17
C THR A 184 -3.97 -19.08 -6.03
N ILE A 185 -3.37 -18.56 -7.09
CA ILE A 185 -4.05 -17.73 -8.11
C ILE A 185 -3.84 -18.35 -9.49
N GLU A 186 -4.93 -18.64 -10.18
CA GLU A 186 -4.90 -19.09 -11.57
C GLU A 186 -4.84 -17.89 -12.52
N VAL A 187 -3.78 -17.82 -13.31
CA VAL A 187 -3.58 -16.78 -14.32
C VAL A 187 -3.89 -17.36 -15.70
N PRO A 188 -4.88 -16.82 -16.44
CA PRO A 188 -5.26 -17.33 -17.76
C PRO A 188 -4.24 -16.98 -18.85
#